data_AF-A0A971YE52-F1
#
_entry.id   AF-A0A971YE52-F1
#
_cell.length_a   1.000
_cell.length_b   1.000
_cell.length_c   1.000
_cell.angle_alpha   90.00
_cell.angle_beta   90.00
_cell.angle_gamma   90.00
#
_symmetry.space_group_name_H-M   'P 1'
#
loop_
_entity.id
_entity.type
_entity.pdbx_description
1 polymer ?
#
loop_
_entity_poly.entity_id
_entity_poly.type
_entity_poly.pdbx_seq_one_letter_code
_entity_poly.pdbx_strand_id
1 'polypeptide(L)'
;MDVHSFLTDHQNSLVAQWADALFQTYPEEGAKFFSGSKNQFANPAGHTFRTNLDIIFRTLASGQGAAACTKELDEIMRIRAVQGFSPSVALCFLPALKEIVLREAVKIFPDKSVDELLRDWNRTVDQLIMLGFDLYVNCREILWQQKANQLYNRTHKLLERANLLKEEVAG
;
A
#
# COMPACT_ATOMS: atom_id res chain seq x y z
N MET A 1 2.13 -4.83 -30.59
CA MET A 1 2.13 -4.89 -29.12
C MET A 1 0.95 -4.06 -28.62
N ASP A 2 0.09 -4.72 -27.85
CA ASP A 2 -1.02 -4.10 -27.10
C ASP A 2 -0.53 -3.76 -25.67
N VAL A 3 -1.40 -3.19 -24.83
CA VAL A 3 -1.03 -2.82 -23.45
C VAL A 3 -0.66 -4.04 -22.60
N HIS A 4 -1.44 -5.11 -22.68
CA HIS A 4 -1.24 -6.30 -21.86
C HIS A 4 0.11 -6.96 -22.14
N SER A 5 0.49 -7.11 -23.42
CA SER A 5 1.82 -7.59 -23.81
C SER A 5 2.92 -6.65 -23.33
N PHE A 6 2.78 -5.34 -23.53
CA PHE A 6 3.76 -4.37 -23.04
C PHE A 6 4.00 -4.48 -21.53
N LEU A 7 2.93 -4.47 -20.72
CA LEU A 7 3.01 -4.55 -19.26
C LEU A 7 3.65 -5.86 -18.81
N THR A 8 3.29 -6.98 -19.46
CA THR A 8 3.83 -8.31 -19.14
C THR A 8 5.31 -8.41 -19.49
N ASP A 9 5.70 -7.97 -20.69
CA ASP A 9 7.07 -8.04 -21.20
C ASP A 9 8.04 -7.16 -20.38
N HIS A 10 7.54 -6.05 -19.84
CA HIS A 10 8.34 -5.07 -19.08
C HIS A 10 8.13 -5.15 -17.56
N GLN A 11 7.39 -6.15 -17.08
CA GLN A 11 6.96 -6.26 -15.69
C GLN A 11 8.12 -6.11 -14.70
N ASN A 12 9.22 -6.84 -14.89
CA ASN A 12 10.35 -6.83 -13.95
C ASN A 12 10.93 -5.41 -13.78
N SER A 13 11.03 -4.66 -14.87
CA SER A 13 11.52 -3.27 -14.85
C SER A 13 10.52 -2.34 -14.19
N LEU A 14 9.24 -2.44 -14.57
CA LEU A 14 8.16 -1.59 -14.06
C LEU A 14 7.94 -1.80 -12.55
N VAL A 15 7.92 -3.05 -12.09
CA VAL A 15 7.79 -3.41 -10.68
C VAL A 15 9.00 -2.94 -9.87
N ALA A 16 10.22 -3.02 -10.42
CA ALA A 16 11.41 -2.52 -9.75
C ALA A 16 11.34 -1.00 -9.52
N GLN A 17 11.00 -0.24 -10.56
CA GLN A 17 10.79 1.21 -10.46
C GLN A 17 9.65 1.56 -9.49
N TRP A 18 8.58 0.76 -9.49
CA TRP A 18 7.45 0.97 -8.60
C TRP A 18 7.78 0.70 -7.13
N ALA A 19 8.56 -0.35 -6.86
CA ALA A 19 9.09 -0.63 -5.54
C ALA A 19 10.03 0.49 -5.07
N ASP A 20 10.88 1.01 -5.95
CA ASP A 20 11.74 2.14 -5.62
C ASP A 20 10.94 3.41 -5.29
N ALA A 21 9.85 3.68 -6.02
CA ALA A 21 8.93 4.77 -5.68
C ALA A 21 8.27 4.58 -4.30
N LEU A 22 7.98 3.33 -3.90
CA LEU A 22 7.52 3.01 -2.55
C LEU A 22 8.62 3.28 -1.52
N PHE A 23 9.86 2.87 -1.77
CA PHE A 23 10.96 3.01 -0.81
C PHE A 23 11.44 4.45 -0.64
N GLN A 24 11.32 5.28 -1.67
CA GLN A 24 11.64 6.71 -1.62
C GLN A 24 10.71 7.51 -0.68
N THR A 25 9.61 6.93 -0.20
CA THR A 25 8.76 7.58 0.82
C THR A 25 9.35 7.47 2.23
N TYR A 26 10.39 6.68 2.43
CA TYR A 26 11.12 6.58 3.69
C TYR A 26 12.28 7.59 3.70
N PRO A 27 12.69 8.11 4.87
CA PRO A 27 13.91 8.92 5.00
C PRO A 27 15.12 8.20 4.38
N GLU A 28 16.15 8.93 3.96
CA GLU A 28 17.29 8.37 3.18
C GLU A 28 17.88 7.08 3.77
N GLU A 29 18.00 7.01 5.10
CA GLU A 29 18.50 5.83 5.81
C GLU A 29 17.57 4.63 5.66
N GLY A 30 16.26 4.84 5.76
CA GLY A 30 15.24 3.82 5.52
C GLY A 30 15.17 3.40 4.05
N ALA A 31 15.24 4.36 3.12
CA ALA A 31 15.25 4.07 1.69
C ALA A 31 16.45 3.17 1.31
N LYS A 32 17.65 3.47 1.83
CA LYS A 32 18.87 2.64 1.63
C LYS A 32 18.74 1.25 2.25
N PHE A 33 18.12 1.15 3.42
CA PHE A 33 17.87 -0.14 4.08
C PHE A 33 16.94 -1.03 3.26
N PHE A 34 15.85 -0.46 2.73
CA PHE A 34 14.87 -1.20 1.94
C PHE A 34 15.35 -1.51 0.51
N SER A 35 16.19 -0.67 -0.09
CA SER A 35 16.74 -0.90 -1.42
C SER A 35 17.94 -1.87 -1.44
N GLY A 36 18.78 -1.84 -0.41
CA GLY A 36 20.06 -2.54 -0.38
C GLY A 36 20.05 -3.99 0.12
N SER A 37 19.08 -4.37 0.98
CA SER A 37 19.07 -5.70 1.59
C SER A 37 18.11 -6.67 0.88
N LYS A 38 18.67 -7.63 0.13
CA LYS A 38 17.94 -8.77 -0.47
C LYS A 38 17.62 -9.90 0.52
N ASN A 39 18.12 -9.81 1.76
CA ASN A 39 17.90 -10.85 2.76
C ASN A 39 16.58 -10.60 3.51
N GLN A 40 15.61 -11.49 3.32
CA GLN A 40 14.28 -11.40 3.94
C GLN A 40 14.31 -11.34 5.48
N PHE A 41 15.32 -11.94 6.13
CA PHE A 41 15.44 -11.91 7.58
C PHE A 41 16.01 -10.59 8.09
N ALA A 42 16.82 -9.91 7.28
CA ALA A 42 17.33 -8.59 7.59
C ALA A 42 16.32 -7.49 7.21
N ASN A 43 15.44 -7.74 6.24
CA ASN A 43 14.48 -6.75 5.73
C ASN A 43 13.11 -7.39 5.41
N PRO A 44 12.34 -7.80 6.44
CA PRO A 44 11.08 -8.50 6.24
C PRO A 44 10.02 -7.62 5.57
N ALA A 45 9.91 -6.34 5.97
CA ALA A 45 8.95 -5.42 5.35
C ALA A 45 9.30 -5.12 3.88
N GLY A 46 10.58 -4.94 3.55
CA GLY A 46 11.01 -4.75 2.16
C GLY A 46 10.72 -5.97 1.28
N HIS A 47 10.88 -7.18 1.80
CA HIS A 47 10.47 -8.40 1.09
C HIS A 47 8.95 -8.42 0.86
N THR A 48 8.15 -8.20 1.90
CA THR A 48 6.68 -8.12 1.80
C THR A 48 6.24 -7.09 0.76
N PHE A 49 6.85 -5.90 0.76
CA PHE A 49 6.55 -4.87 -0.24
C PHE A 49 6.85 -5.35 -1.66
N ARG A 50 8.05 -5.89 -1.91
CA ARG A 50 8.41 -6.36 -3.27
C ARG A 50 7.51 -7.50 -3.75
N THR A 51 7.26 -8.49 -2.90
CA THR A 51 6.39 -9.63 -3.25
C THR A 51 4.97 -9.16 -3.58
N ASN A 52 4.37 -8.33 -2.72
CA ASN A 52 3.00 -7.87 -2.94
C ASN A 52 2.90 -6.94 -4.14
N LEU A 53 3.87 -6.04 -4.37
CA LEU A 53 3.88 -5.20 -5.57
C LEU A 53 3.99 -6.03 -6.87
N ASP A 54 4.82 -7.07 -6.90
CA ASP A 54 4.92 -7.97 -8.05
C ASP A 54 3.60 -8.70 -8.33
N ILE A 55 2.95 -9.22 -7.28
CA ILE A 55 1.65 -9.89 -7.42
C ILE A 55 0.58 -8.90 -7.89
N ILE A 56 0.46 -7.72 -7.27
CA ILE A 56 -0.51 -6.70 -7.67
C ILE A 56 -0.30 -6.32 -9.14
N PHE A 57 0.95 -6.05 -9.55
CA PHE A 57 1.23 -5.68 -10.93
C PHE A 57 0.82 -6.78 -11.91
N ARG A 58 1.15 -8.05 -11.64
CA ARG A 58 0.73 -9.20 -12.48
C ARG A 58 -0.79 -9.31 -12.59
N THR A 59 -1.49 -9.17 -11.47
CA THR A 59 -2.96 -9.22 -11.40
C THR A 59 -3.59 -8.12 -12.26
N LEU A 60 -3.06 -6.90 -12.20
CA LEU A 60 -3.54 -5.79 -13.02
C LEU A 60 -3.17 -5.97 -14.49
N ALA A 61 -1.94 -6.38 -14.80
CA ALA A 61 -1.46 -6.62 -16.15
C ALA A 61 -2.23 -7.74 -16.86
N SER A 62 -2.78 -8.70 -16.12
CA SER A 62 -3.65 -9.76 -16.64
C SER A 62 -5.14 -9.37 -16.77
N GLY A 63 -5.51 -8.14 -16.40
CA GLY A 63 -6.88 -7.63 -16.56
C GLY A 63 -7.87 -8.08 -15.47
N GLN A 64 -7.40 -8.65 -14.35
CA GLN A 64 -8.28 -9.14 -13.26
C GLN A 64 -8.91 -8.02 -12.41
N GLY A 65 -8.52 -6.76 -12.64
CA GLY A 65 -9.08 -5.58 -11.99
C GLY A 65 -8.54 -5.32 -10.57
N ALA A 66 -8.86 -4.14 -10.03
CA ALA A 66 -8.32 -3.68 -8.75
C ALA A 66 -8.80 -4.50 -7.55
N ALA A 67 -10.05 -4.98 -7.55
CA ALA A 67 -10.61 -5.75 -6.43
C ALA A 67 -9.87 -7.07 -6.18
N ALA A 68 -9.30 -7.68 -7.22
CA ALA A 68 -8.48 -8.89 -7.11
C ALA A 68 -7.17 -8.66 -6.33
N CYS A 69 -6.76 -7.40 -6.13
CA CYS A 69 -5.53 -7.03 -5.42
C CYS A 69 -5.74 -6.74 -3.93
N THR A 70 -6.96 -6.96 -3.40
CA THR A 70 -7.35 -6.52 -2.04
C THR A 70 -6.42 -7.05 -0.96
N LYS A 71 -6.07 -8.33 -1.01
CA LYS A 71 -5.25 -8.98 0.02
C LYS A 71 -3.83 -8.40 0.04
N GLU A 72 -3.17 -8.40 -1.11
CA GLU A 72 -1.79 -7.95 -1.25
C GLU A 72 -1.67 -6.45 -0.94
N LEU A 73 -2.66 -5.66 -1.36
CA LEU A 73 -2.69 -4.24 -1.05
C LEU A 73 -2.94 -3.98 0.44
N ASP A 74 -3.81 -4.75 1.11
CA ASP A 74 -4.03 -4.65 2.56
C ASP A 74 -2.75 -4.91 3.34
N GLU A 75 -1.96 -5.91 2.96
CA GLU A 75 -0.68 -6.20 3.62
C GLU A 75 0.28 -4.99 3.57
N ILE A 76 0.38 -4.32 2.43
CA ILE A 76 1.17 -3.09 2.28
C ILE A 76 0.58 -1.96 3.13
N MET A 77 -0.74 -1.74 3.03
CA MET A 77 -1.43 -0.64 3.71
C MET A 77 -1.34 -0.78 5.22
N ARG A 78 -1.49 -2.00 5.75
CA ARG A 78 -1.41 -2.31 7.17
C ARG A 78 -0.04 -1.98 7.75
N ILE A 79 1.05 -2.36 7.07
CA ILE A 79 2.41 -2.02 7.50
C ILE A 79 2.57 -0.50 7.59
N ARG A 80 2.16 0.22 6.53
CA ARG A 80 2.26 1.69 6.47
C ARG A 80 1.37 2.39 7.50
N ALA A 81 0.20 1.83 7.80
CA ALA A 81 -0.74 2.35 8.80
C ALA A 81 -0.18 2.21 10.22
N VAL A 82 0.44 1.06 10.53
CA VAL A 82 1.13 0.81 11.80
C VAL A 82 2.35 1.73 11.95
N GLN A 83 3.11 1.96 10.88
CA GLN A 83 4.24 2.89 10.84
C GLN A 83 3.82 4.36 10.98
N GLY A 84 2.53 4.67 10.86
CA GLY A 84 1.99 6.00 11.18
C GLY A 84 2.16 7.05 10.08
N PHE A 85 2.33 6.63 8.82
CA PHE A 85 2.36 7.56 7.70
C PHE A 85 1.07 8.40 7.60
N SER A 86 1.14 9.58 6.98
CA SER A 86 -0.10 10.27 6.56
C SER A 86 -0.73 9.50 5.40
N PRO A 87 -2.05 9.64 5.14
CA PRO A 87 -2.68 9.01 3.98
C PRO A 87 -1.96 9.34 2.65
N SER A 88 -1.58 10.59 2.45
CA SER A 88 -0.86 11.01 1.23
C SER A 88 0.46 10.26 1.04
N VAL A 89 1.26 10.10 2.09
CA VAL A 89 2.55 9.39 2.01
C VAL A 89 2.35 7.87 1.93
N ALA A 90 1.35 7.33 2.62
CA ALA A 90 1.04 5.91 2.58
C ALA A 90 0.63 5.45 1.18
N LEU A 91 -0.12 6.27 0.45
CA LEU A 91 -0.69 5.92 -0.86
C LEU A 91 0.13 6.38 -2.07
N CYS A 92 1.07 7.33 -1.94
CA CYS A 92 1.67 8.00 -3.12
C CYS A 92 2.38 7.08 -4.13
N PHE A 93 2.77 5.86 -3.73
CA PHE A 93 3.31 4.87 -4.66
C PHE A 93 2.26 4.38 -5.67
N LEU A 94 0.96 4.37 -5.33
CA LEU A 94 -0.11 3.93 -6.22
C LEU A 94 -0.26 4.84 -7.46
N PRO A 95 -0.42 6.18 -7.35
CA PRO A 95 -0.45 7.05 -8.52
C PRO A 95 0.89 7.09 -9.27
N ALA A 96 2.03 6.89 -8.58
CA ALA A 96 3.34 6.82 -9.22
C ALA A 96 3.43 5.70 -10.29
N LEU A 97 2.65 4.62 -10.13
CA LEU A 97 2.59 3.54 -11.12
C LEU A 97 2.15 4.05 -12.50
N LYS A 98 1.19 4.99 -12.57
CA LYS A 98 0.72 5.55 -13.84
C LYS A 98 1.85 6.30 -14.55
N GLU A 99 2.60 7.12 -13.82
CA GLU A 99 3.74 7.88 -14.35
C GLU A 99 4.88 6.98 -14.83
N ILE A 100 5.16 5.90 -14.10
CA ILE A 100 6.18 4.91 -14.48
C ILE A 100 5.78 4.21 -15.78
N VAL A 101 4.54 3.72 -15.87
CA VAL A 101 4.03 3.03 -17.05
C VAL A 101 3.95 3.96 -18.27
N LEU A 102 3.47 5.19 -18.09
CA LEU A 102 3.41 6.20 -19.15
C LEU A 102 4.79 6.47 -19.76
N ARG A 103 5.79 6.69 -18.90
CA ARG A 103 7.16 6.99 -19.32
C ARG A 103 7.79 5.87 -20.15
N GLU A 104 7.55 4.62 -19.77
CA GLU A 104 8.04 3.47 -20.54
C GLU A 104 7.23 3.24 -21.81
N ALA A 105 5.91 3.44 -21.77
CA ALA A 105 5.05 3.30 -22.94
C ALA A 105 5.39 4.29 -24.05
N VAL A 106 5.69 5.56 -23.72
CA VAL A 106 6.10 6.59 -24.71
C VAL A 106 7.37 6.20 -25.47
N LYS A 107 8.30 5.49 -24.84
CA LYS A 107 9.53 5.02 -25.50
C LYS A 107 9.27 3.91 -26.51
N ILE A 108 8.27 3.07 -26.24
CA ILE A 108 7.98 1.86 -27.03
C ILE A 108 6.95 2.14 -28.13
N PHE A 109 6.05 3.11 -27.90
CA PHE A 109 4.96 3.47 -28.80
C PHE A 109 5.03 4.94 -29.24
N PRO A 110 6.12 5.39 -29.90
CA PRO A 110 6.30 6.80 -30.25
C PRO A 110 5.22 7.33 -31.22
N ASP A 111 4.66 6.48 -32.06
CA ASP A 111 3.68 6.85 -33.10
C ASP A 111 2.22 6.59 -32.72
N LYS A 112 1.94 6.20 -31.46
CA LYS A 112 0.58 5.95 -30.98
C LYS A 112 0.13 7.04 -30.01
N SER A 113 -1.18 7.28 -29.96
CA SER A 113 -1.80 7.99 -28.84
C SER A 113 -1.65 7.14 -27.57
N VAL A 114 -0.58 7.37 -26.82
CA VAL A 114 -0.28 6.62 -25.58
C VAL A 114 -1.38 6.84 -24.53
N ASP A 115 -2.01 8.01 -24.52
CA ASP A 115 -3.15 8.30 -23.63
C ASP A 115 -4.36 7.41 -23.93
N GLU A 116 -4.66 7.19 -25.21
CA GLU A 116 -5.74 6.28 -25.60
C GLU A 116 -5.37 4.83 -25.30
N LEU A 117 -4.13 4.45 -25.58
CA LEU A 117 -3.58 3.13 -25.28
C LEU A 117 -3.72 2.80 -23.79
N LEU A 118 -3.34 3.72 -22.89
CA LEU A 118 -3.34 3.49 -21.44
C LEU A 118 -4.65 3.85 -20.73
N ARG A 119 -5.71 4.22 -21.45
CA ARG A 119 -6.98 4.70 -20.86
C ARG A 119 -7.56 3.72 -19.83
N ASP A 120 -7.75 2.46 -20.21
CA ASP A 120 -8.36 1.46 -19.34
C ASP A 120 -7.44 1.06 -18.19
N TRP A 121 -6.13 0.96 -18.46
CA TRP A 121 -5.11 0.75 -17.45
C TRP A 121 -5.17 1.83 -16.36
N ASN A 122 -5.17 3.11 -16.75
CA ASN A 122 -5.24 4.24 -15.83
C ASN A 122 -6.51 4.20 -14.98
N ARG A 123 -7.64 3.83 -15.58
CA ARG A 123 -8.90 3.64 -14.85
C ARG A 123 -8.80 2.53 -13.80
N THR A 124 -8.15 1.41 -14.13
CA THR A 124 -7.92 0.33 -13.16
C THR A 124 -6.99 0.77 -12.03
N VAL A 125 -5.94 1.53 -12.32
CA VAL A 125 -5.05 2.09 -11.28
C VAL A 125 -5.79 3.10 -10.40
N ASP A 126 -6.70 3.92 -10.95
CA ASP A 126 -7.53 4.80 -10.14
C ASP A 126 -8.45 4.03 -9.18
N GLN A 127 -9.00 2.90 -9.62
CA GLN A 127 -9.75 1.99 -8.74
C GLN A 127 -8.87 1.38 -7.64
N LEU A 128 -7.63 1.03 -7.97
CA LEU A 128 -6.64 0.55 -7.00
C LEU A 128 -6.30 1.63 -5.95
N ILE A 129 -6.22 2.90 -6.36
CA ILE A 129 -6.00 4.04 -5.44
C ILE A 129 -7.18 4.16 -4.46
N MET A 130 -8.42 4.10 -4.95
CA MET A 130 -9.62 4.15 -4.09
C MET A 130 -9.64 2.98 -3.10
N LEU A 131 -9.40 1.76 -3.57
CA LEU A 131 -9.30 0.57 -2.72
C LEU A 131 -8.20 0.71 -1.66
N GLY A 132 -7.02 1.21 -2.06
CA GLY A 132 -5.91 1.45 -1.13
C GLY A 132 -6.26 2.46 -0.05
N PHE A 133 -7.07 3.47 -0.37
CA PHE A 133 -7.54 4.47 0.60
C PHE A 133 -8.45 3.83 1.64
N ASP A 134 -9.44 3.06 1.20
CA ASP A 134 -10.37 2.37 2.10
C ASP A 134 -9.64 1.41 3.04
N LEU A 135 -8.72 0.60 2.49
CA LEU A 135 -7.90 -0.32 3.28
C LEU A 135 -7.02 0.40 4.31
N TYR A 136 -6.39 1.50 3.90
CA TYR A 136 -5.56 2.31 4.78
C TYR A 136 -6.35 2.92 5.94
N VAL A 137 -7.48 3.57 5.64
CA VAL A 137 -8.34 4.22 6.63
C VAL A 137 -8.91 3.20 7.60
N ASN A 138 -9.40 2.05 7.10
CA ASN A 138 -9.88 0.97 7.95
C ASN A 138 -8.79 0.45 8.91
N CYS A 139 -7.56 0.27 8.42
CA CYS A 139 -6.43 -0.10 9.28
C CYS A 139 -6.17 0.95 10.38
N ARG A 140 -6.23 2.24 10.04
CA ARG A 140 -6.05 3.33 11.01
C ARG A 140 -7.17 3.40 12.03
N GLU A 141 -8.42 3.20 11.61
CA GLU A 141 -9.58 3.16 12.50
C GLU A 141 -9.46 2.05 13.53
N ILE A 142 -9.15 0.82 13.10
CA ILE A 142 -8.93 -0.32 14.00
C ILE A 142 -7.81 -0.01 15.01
N LEU A 143 -6.69 0.57 14.56
CA LEU A 143 -5.59 0.97 15.45
C LEU A 143 -6.01 2.01 16.49
N TRP A 144 -6.83 2.98 16.10
CA TRP A 144 -7.34 3.99 17.03
C TRP A 144 -8.34 3.42 18.02
N GLN A 145 -9.24 2.55 17.56
CA GLN A 145 -10.18 1.85 18.43
C GLN A 145 -9.44 1.01 19.48
N GLN A 146 -8.39 0.29 19.07
CA GLN A 146 -7.55 -0.47 19.99
C GLN A 146 -6.86 0.42 21.03
N LYS A 147 -6.30 1.56 20.62
CA LYS A 147 -5.68 2.52 21.53
C LYS A 147 -6.69 3.10 22.54
N ALA A 148 -7.88 3.46 22.08
CA ALA A 148 -8.95 3.97 22.93
C ALA A 148 -9.39 2.92 23.96
N ASN A 149 -9.60 1.67 23.53
CA ASN A 149 -9.96 0.57 24.41
C ASN A 149 -8.86 0.28 25.45
N GLN A 150 -7.59 0.33 25.06
CA GLN A 150 -6.47 0.17 25.99
C GLN A 150 -6.44 1.28 27.05
N LEU A 151 -6.64 2.53 26.65
CA LEU A 151 -6.70 3.65 27.58
C LEU A 151 -7.89 3.52 28.54
N TYR A 152 -9.07 3.22 28.02
CA TYR A 152 -10.27 2.98 28.83
C TYR A 152 -10.03 1.87 29.86
N ASN A 153 -9.54 0.70 29.42
CA ASN A 153 -9.28 -0.43 30.30
C ASN A 153 -8.22 -0.12 31.37
N ARG A 154 -7.18 0.65 31.03
CA ARG A 154 -6.15 1.06 31.99
C ARG A 154 -6.73 2.01 33.04
N THR A 155 -7.51 3.01 32.62
CA THR A 155 -8.16 3.96 33.52
C THR A 155 -9.18 3.27 34.41
N HIS A 156 -10.01 2.40 33.86
CA HIS A 156 -10.97 1.60 34.62
C HIS A 156 -10.28 0.79 35.72
N LYS A 157 -9.21 0.04 35.38
CA LYS A 157 -8.45 -0.74 36.36
C LYS A 157 -7.80 0.11 37.45
N LEU A 158 -7.38 1.35 37.14
CA LEU A 158 -6.85 2.27 38.15
C LEU A 158 -7.94 2.79 39.09
N LEU A 159 -9.12 3.13 38.57
CA LEU A 159 -10.27 3.56 39.37
C LEU A 159 -10.79 2.44 40.26
N GLU A 160 -10.85 1.22 39.73
CA GLU A 160 -11.22 0.01 40.46
C GLU A 160 -10.26 -0.23 41.63
N ARG A 161 -8.94 -0.21 41.38
CA ARG A 161 -7.92 -0.36 42.44
C ARG A 161 -7.95 0.75 43.49
N ALA A 162 -8.41 1.93 43.12
CA ALA A 162 -8.54 3.06 44.03
C ALA A 162 -9.87 3.04 44.81
N ASN A 163 -10.74 2.02 44.63
CA ASN A 163 -12.11 1.97 45.15
C ASN A 163 -12.94 3.23 44.81
N LEU A 164 -12.65 3.85 43.66
CA LEU A 164 -13.36 5.04 43.18
C LEU A 164 -14.56 4.68 42.28
N LEU A 165 -14.68 3.42 41.90
CA LEU A 165 -15.88 2.90 41.24
C LEU A 165 -16.90 2.57 42.33
N LYS A 166 -18.03 3.30 42.35
CA LYS A 166 -19.16 2.89 43.17
C LYS A 166 -19.70 1.59 42.57
N GLU A 167 -19.82 0.54 43.39
CA GLU A 167 -20.69 -0.58 43.03
C GLU A 167 -22.08 -0.01 42.79
N GLU A 168 -22.57 -0.04 41.54
CA GLU A 168 -23.99 0.10 41.31
C GLU A 168 -24.65 -1.09 41.99
N VAL A 169 -25.20 -0.84 43.19
CA VAL A 169 -26.13 -1.76 43.83
C VAL A 169 -27.31 -1.88 42.89
N ALA A 170 -27.31 -2.92 42.07
CA ALA A 170 -28.48 -3.32 41.30
C ALA A 170 -29.57 -3.72 42.31
N GLY A 171 -30.51 -2.80 42.55
CA GLY A 171 -31.75 -3.05 43.27
C GLY A 171 -32.83 -3.58 42.34
#